data_AF-A0AAD1GYP7-F1
#
_entry.id   AF-A0AAD1GYP7-F1
#
_cell.length_a   1.000
_cell.length_b   1.000
_cell.length_c   1.000
_cell.angle_alpha   90.00
_cell.angle_beta   90.00
_cell.angle_gamma   90.00
#
_symmetry.space_group_name_H-M   'P 1'
#
loop_
_entity.id
_entity.type
_entity.pdbx_description
1 polymer ?
#
loop_
_entity_poly.entity_id
_entity_poly.type
_entity_poly.pdbx_seq_one_letter_code
_entity_poly.pdbx_strand_id
1 'polypeptide(L)'
;MCTASWGLPIASTAPLARITEAFGAAVHRFAADRGLPWVDFAKAQRKDDIAHEYSRVHRHRGVLFVGRAQEKTKLFRTEKRRDTHGDFYPWIVPATGLVNHFYFYCLDADFGPFFLKFCSYFPYNAKLCINGNHWAQRQAAKAGTGFTELDNGFRRCR
;
A
#
# COMPACT_ATOMS: atom_id res chain seq x y z
N MET A 1 1.43 27.63 27.94
CA MET A 1 1.38 27.50 26.46
C MET A 1 1.92 26.14 26.08
N CYS A 2 1.07 25.23 25.61
CA CYS A 2 1.49 23.90 25.18
C CYS A 2 1.81 23.96 23.67
N THR A 3 3.09 24.01 23.33
CA THR A 3 3.56 24.01 21.94
C THR A 3 3.29 22.64 21.32
N ALA A 4 2.46 22.58 20.28
CA ALA A 4 2.37 21.39 19.43
C ALA A 4 3.75 21.10 18.84
N SER A 5 4.18 19.84 18.87
CA SER A 5 5.54 19.34 18.57
C SER A 5 6.05 19.55 17.14
N TRP A 6 5.37 20.36 16.33
CA TRP A 6 5.66 20.61 14.91
C TRP A 6 5.84 22.10 14.57
N GLY A 7 6.00 22.98 15.57
CA GLY A 7 6.25 24.41 15.33
C GLY A 7 5.07 25.17 14.70
N LEU A 8 3.88 24.57 14.71
CA LEU A 8 2.66 25.16 14.18
C LEU A 8 1.88 25.84 15.30
N PRO A 9 1.34 27.04 15.07
CA PRO A 9 0.65 27.83 16.10
C PRO A 9 -0.63 27.17 16.61
N ILE A 10 -1.10 26.10 15.93
CA ILE A 10 -2.35 25.41 16.20
C ILE A 10 -2.17 23.90 15.93
N ALA A 11 -2.70 23.04 16.81
CA ALA A 11 -2.83 21.61 16.56
C ALA A 11 -3.82 21.36 15.40
N SER A 12 -3.31 21.25 14.18
CA SER A 12 -4.10 21.10 12.96
C SER A 12 -3.51 20.02 12.06
N THR A 13 -4.40 19.23 11.46
CA THR A 13 -4.07 18.22 10.45
C THR A 13 -3.90 18.81 9.04
N ALA A 14 -4.06 20.13 8.86
CA ALA A 14 -3.93 20.79 7.56
C ALA A 14 -2.57 20.55 6.85
N PRO A 15 -1.41 20.53 7.55
CA PRO A 15 -0.14 20.18 6.91
C PRO A 15 -0.12 18.73 6.40
N LEU A 16 -0.82 17.81 7.06
CA LEU A 16 -0.85 16.40 6.66
C LEU A 16 -1.45 16.21 5.27
N ALA A 17 -2.39 17.08 4.86
CA ALA A 17 -2.95 17.04 3.52
C ALA A 17 -1.88 17.33 2.47
N ARG A 18 -1.06 18.37 2.65
CA ARG A 18 0.03 18.70 1.72
C ARG A 18 1.06 17.59 1.59
N ILE A 19 1.46 16.97 2.70
CA ILE A 19 2.43 15.87 2.68
C ILE A 19 1.80 14.63 2.03
N THR A 20 0.52 14.35 2.28
CA THR A 20 -0.24 13.25 1.65
C THR A 20 -0.31 13.42 0.13
N GLU A 21 -0.64 14.61 -0.37
CA GLU A 21 -0.66 14.92 -1.81
C GLU A 21 0.74 14.80 -2.43
N ALA A 22 1.77 15.32 -1.76
CA ALA A 22 3.15 15.22 -2.23
C ALA A 22 3.61 13.76 -2.36
N PHE A 23 3.22 12.89 -1.43
CA PHE A 23 3.50 11.46 -1.51
C PHE A 23 2.81 10.80 -2.71
N GLY A 24 1.52 11.07 -2.92
CA GLY A 24 0.79 10.57 -4.09
C GLY A 24 1.43 11.01 -5.41
N ALA A 25 1.81 12.28 -5.52
CA ALA A 25 2.52 12.81 -6.68
C ALA A 25 3.89 12.15 -6.89
N ALA A 26 4.64 11.87 -5.82
CA ALA A 26 5.91 11.17 -5.89
C ALA A 26 5.75 9.73 -6.40
N VAL A 27 4.71 9.01 -5.97
CA VAL A 27 4.41 7.65 -6.45
C VAL A 27 4.02 7.66 -7.93
N HIS A 28 3.21 8.62 -8.38
CA HIS A 28 2.88 8.79 -9.79
C HIS A 28 4.12 9.07 -10.65
N ARG A 29 4.99 9.99 -10.21
CA ARG A 29 6.26 10.28 -10.89
C ARG A 29 7.16 9.05 -10.95
N PHE A 30 7.30 8.32 -9.86
CA PHE A 30 8.08 7.08 -9.84
C PHE A 30 7.57 6.06 -10.89
N ALA A 31 6.24 5.89 -10.99
CA ALA A 31 5.67 5.00 -11.99
C ALA A 31 5.97 5.49 -13.42
N ALA A 32 5.80 6.78 -13.69
CA ALA A 32 6.07 7.38 -14.99
C ALA A 32 7.56 7.26 -15.39
N ASP A 33 8.48 7.66 -14.50
CA ASP A 33 9.93 7.64 -14.75
C ASP A 33 10.46 6.23 -15.03
N ARG A 34 9.78 5.21 -14.49
CA ARG A 34 10.13 3.79 -14.66
C ARG A 34 9.30 3.07 -15.72
N GLY A 35 8.38 3.75 -16.39
CA GLY A 35 7.47 3.16 -17.38
C GLY A 35 6.58 2.06 -16.79
N LEU A 36 6.26 2.14 -15.49
CA LEU A 36 5.45 1.14 -14.80
C LEU A 36 3.97 1.34 -15.11
N PRO A 37 3.24 0.26 -15.47
CA PRO A 37 1.79 0.32 -15.61
C PRO A 37 1.12 0.82 -14.33
N TRP A 38 0.14 1.71 -14.49
CA TRP A 38 -0.72 2.19 -13.41
C TRP A 38 -2.08 1.50 -13.49
N VAL A 39 -2.50 0.84 -12.43
CA VAL A 39 -3.74 0.05 -12.39
C VAL A 39 -4.66 0.58 -11.30
N ASP A 40 -5.80 1.13 -11.67
CA ASP A 40 -6.86 1.43 -10.71
C ASP A 40 -7.70 0.18 -10.47
N PHE A 41 -7.67 -0.34 -9.25
CA PHE A 41 -8.41 -1.57 -8.93
C PHE A 41 -9.91 -1.30 -8.88
N ALA A 42 -10.66 -2.07 -9.68
CA ALA A 42 -12.11 -2.05 -9.61
C ALA A 42 -12.63 -2.81 -8.38
N LYS A 43 -13.86 -2.49 -7.97
CA LYS A 43 -14.56 -3.22 -6.90
C LYS A 43 -14.72 -4.68 -7.32
N ALA A 44 -14.38 -5.61 -6.41
CA ALA A 44 -14.41 -7.06 -6.61
C ALA A 44 -13.37 -7.66 -7.59
N GLN A 45 -12.42 -6.87 -8.10
CA GLN A 45 -11.32 -7.40 -8.89
C GLN A 45 -10.30 -8.12 -7.99
N ARG A 46 -10.00 -9.40 -8.27
CA ARG A 46 -8.95 -10.14 -7.56
C ARG A 46 -7.60 -9.58 -8.00
N LYS A 47 -6.93 -8.89 -7.08
CA LYS A 47 -5.65 -8.25 -7.34
C LYS A 47 -4.54 -9.28 -7.65
N ASP A 48 -4.65 -10.48 -7.09
CA ASP A 48 -3.71 -11.57 -7.32
C ASP A 48 -3.79 -12.09 -8.76
N ASP A 49 -4.98 -12.17 -9.37
CA ASP A 49 -5.15 -12.62 -10.75
C ASP A 49 -4.45 -11.65 -11.73
N ILE A 50 -4.61 -10.35 -11.50
CA ILE A 50 -3.90 -9.29 -12.25
C ILE A 50 -2.39 -9.46 -12.05
N ALA A 51 -1.93 -9.64 -10.81
CA ALA A 51 -0.52 -9.83 -10.53
C ALA A 51 0.07 -11.07 -11.22
N HIS A 52 -0.70 -12.15 -11.28
CA HIS A 52 -0.32 -13.35 -12.01
C HIS A 52 -0.20 -13.09 -13.51
N GLU A 53 -1.16 -12.40 -14.12
CA GLU A 53 -1.11 -12.02 -15.53
C GLU A 53 0.14 -11.20 -15.85
N TYR A 54 0.40 -10.15 -15.06
CA TYR A 54 1.59 -9.33 -15.23
C TYR A 54 2.88 -10.12 -15.05
N SER A 55 2.97 -11.03 -14.07
CA SER A 55 4.18 -11.83 -13.83
C SER A 55 4.48 -12.86 -14.92
N ARG A 56 3.45 -13.31 -15.66
CA ARG A 56 3.62 -14.22 -16.81
C ARG A 56 4.25 -13.52 -18.00
N VAL A 57 3.82 -12.28 -18.24
CA VAL A 57 4.31 -11.43 -19.34
C VAL A 57 5.67 -10.82 -18.99
N HIS A 58 5.85 -10.42 -17.73
CA HIS A 58 7.02 -9.69 -17.26
C HIS A 58 7.86 -10.58 -16.33
N ARG A 59 8.92 -11.16 -16.89
CA ARG A 59 9.87 -12.01 -16.14
C ARG A 59 11.04 -11.23 -15.51
N HIS A 60 11.02 -9.91 -15.60
CA HIS A 60 12.07 -9.08 -14.99
C HIS A 60 11.86 -8.97 -13.48
N ARG A 61 12.95 -9.00 -12.70
CA ARG A 61 12.90 -8.80 -11.25
C ARG A 61 12.59 -7.33 -10.94
N GLY A 62 11.85 -7.07 -9.88
CA GLY A 62 11.50 -5.72 -9.43
C GLY A 62 10.01 -5.42 -9.50
N VAL A 63 9.65 -4.13 -9.58
CA VAL A 63 8.25 -3.69 -9.62
C VAL A 63 7.66 -3.98 -10.99
N LEU A 64 6.55 -4.72 -11.03
CA LEU A 64 5.82 -5.06 -12.25
C LEU A 64 4.82 -3.96 -12.62
N PHE A 65 4.07 -3.46 -11.64
CA PHE A 65 3.10 -2.38 -11.80
C PHE A 65 2.77 -1.73 -10.46
N VAL A 66 2.15 -0.54 -10.51
CA VAL A 66 1.62 0.16 -9.34
C VAL A 66 0.09 0.16 -9.42
N GLY A 67 -0.54 -0.43 -8.40
CA GLY A 67 -1.98 -0.45 -8.24
C GLY A 67 -2.48 0.63 -7.28
N ARG A 68 -3.67 1.18 -7.50
CA ARG A 68 -4.37 2.08 -6.57
C ARG A 68 -5.72 1.50 -6.18
N ALA A 69 -6.03 1.52 -4.88
CA ALA A 69 -7.37 1.22 -4.35
C ALA A 69 -7.76 2.23 -3.27
N GLN A 70 -9.05 2.54 -3.15
CA GLN A 70 -9.57 3.29 -2.02
C GLN A 70 -9.99 2.35 -0.90
N GLU A 71 -9.44 2.53 0.30
CA GLU A 71 -9.74 1.68 1.44
C GLU A 71 -10.00 2.50 2.70
N LYS A 72 -10.87 1.96 3.57
CA LYS A 72 -11.15 2.59 4.87
C LYS A 72 -9.93 2.43 5.76
N THR A 73 -9.44 3.53 6.32
CA THR A 73 -8.25 3.56 7.18
C THR A 73 -8.48 4.47 8.38
N LYS A 74 -7.91 4.08 9.52
CA LYS A 74 -7.87 4.92 10.72
C LYS A 74 -6.92 6.09 10.47
N LEU A 75 -7.40 7.30 10.71
CA LEU A 75 -6.69 8.54 10.46
C LEU A 75 -7.00 9.55 11.58
N PHE A 76 -6.39 10.73 11.51
CA PHE A 76 -6.65 11.81 12.44
C PHE A 76 -7.34 12.99 11.74
N ARG A 77 -8.31 13.62 12.40
CA ARG A 77 -8.96 14.83 11.91
C ARG A 77 -8.98 15.90 12.98
N THR A 78 -8.97 17.16 12.53
CA THR A 78 -9.13 18.31 13.42
C THR A 78 -10.61 18.66 13.51
N GLU A 79 -11.14 18.68 14.72
CA GLU A 79 -12.50 19.13 15.01
C GLU A 79 -12.44 20.46 15.77
N LYS A 80 -13.48 21.28 15.63
CA LYS A 80 -13.65 22.47 16.48
C LYS A 80 -14.41 22.06 17.74
N ARG A 81 -13.80 22.30 18.91
CA ARG A 81 -14.44 22.18 20.22
C ARG A 81 -14.60 23.55 20.85
N ARG A 82 -15.50 23.65 21.83
CA ARG A 82 -15.67 24.85 22.66
C ARG A 82 -15.15 24.58 24.06
N ASP A 83 -14.52 25.58 24.66
CA ASP A 83 -14.18 25.54 26.08
C ASP A 83 -15.40 25.93 26.93
N THR A 84 -15.19 26.03 28.24
CA THR A 84 -16.24 26.44 29.20
C THR A 84 -16.67 27.90 29.06
N HIS A 85 -15.85 28.74 28.41
CA HIS A 85 -16.13 30.15 28.14
C HIS A 85 -16.79 30.38 26.77
N GLY A 86 -16.93 29.32 25.96
CA GLY A 86 -17.55 29.36 24.64
C GLY A 86 -16.56 29.60 23.50
N ASP A 87 -15.27 29.74 23.80
CA ASP A 87 -14.22 29.98 22.81
C ASP A 87 -13.90 28.70 22.03
N PHE A 88 -13.73 28.85 20.72
CA PHE A 88 -13.40 27.73 19.85
C PHE A 88 -11.91 27.40 19.90
N TYR A 89 -11.60 26.12 20.09
CA TYR A 89 -10.26 25.59 19.92
C TYR A 89 -10.27 24.31 19.06
N PRO A 90 -9.19 24.03 18.34
CA PRO A 90 -9.07 22.82 17.53
C PRO A 90 -8.60 21.63 18.37
N TRP A 91 -9.15 20.47 18.08
CA TRP A 91 -8.84 19.22 18.76
C TRP A 91 -8.65 18.08 17.76
N ILE A 92 -7.57 17.32 17.90
CA ILE A 92 -7.28 16.19 17.03
C ILE A 92 -7.95 14.94 17.59
N VAL A 93 -8.80 14.30 16.78
CA VAL A 93 -9.48 13.05 17.14
C VAL A 93 -9.13 11.92 16.17
N PRO A 94 -9.10 10.66 16.64
CA PRO A 94 -9.08 9.52 15.75
C PRO A 94 -10.41 9.43 14.98
N ALA A 95 -10.33 9.16 13.68
CA ALA A 95 -11.47 8.99 12.80
C ALA A 95 -11.18 7.88 11.77
N THR A 96 -12.19 7.51 10.98
CA THR A 96 -12.01 6.62 9.83
C THR A 96 -12.35 7.38 8.55
N GLY A 97 -11.52 7.23 7.52
CA GLY A 97 -11.80 7.80 6.20
C GLY A 97 -11.38 6.86 5.08
N LEU A 98 -11.94 7.09 3.90
CA LEU A 98 -11.50 6.46 2.66
C LEU A 98 -10.25 7.21 2.18
N VAL A 99 -9.15 6.49 2.07
CA VAL A 99 -7.87 7.01 1.57
C VAL A 99 -7.37 6.12 0.46
N ASN A 100 -6.53 6.66 -0.42
CA ASN A 100 -5.86 5.86 -1.43
C ASN A 100 -4.83 4.95 -0.76
N HIS A 101 -4.72 3.72 -1.24
CA HIS A 101 -3.66 2.79 -0.95
C HIS A 101 -2.95 2.44 -2.25
N PHE A 102 -1.63 2.56 -2.24
CA PHE A 102 -0.79 2.20 -3.36
C PHE A 102 -0.21 0.82 -3.15
N TYR A 103 -0.32 -0.03 -4.16
CA TYR A 103 0.15 -1.40 -4.16
C TYR A 103 1.27 -1.54 -5.18
N PHE A 104 2.49 -1.77 -4.72
CA PHE A 104 3.62 -2.08 -5.58
C PHE A 104 3.68 -3.59 -5.69
N TYR A 105 3.25 -4.11 -6.84
CA TYR A 105 3.36 -5.54 -7.14
C TYR A 105 4.73 -5.80 -7.72
N CYS A 106 5.45 -6.75 -7.12
CA CYS A 106 6.84 -7.01 -7.41
C CYS A 106 7.06 -8.50 -7.69
N LEU A 107 8.11 -8.80 -8.44
CA LEU A 107 8.60 -10.14 -8.68
C LEU A 107 10.02 -10.27 -8.14
N ASP A 108 10.20 -11.23 -7.24
CA ASP A 108 11.52 -11.66 -6.77
C ASP A 108 11.80 -13.10 -7.24
N ALA A 109 13.07 -13.46 -7.38
CA ALA A 109 13.44 -14.79 -7.86
C ALA A 109 13.39 -15.89 -6.81
N ASP A 110 13.45 -15.54 -5.53
CA ASP A 110 13.35 -16.48 -4.43
C ASP A 110 11.91 -16.56 -3.94
N PHE A 111 11.27 -15.42 -3.74
CA PHE A 111 9.91 -15.36 -3.18
C PHE A 111 8.81 -15.49 -4.22
N GLY A 112 9.10 -15.22 -5.50
CA GLY A 112 8.08 -15.10 -6.53
C GLY A 112 7.32 -13.77 -6.42
N PRO A 113 6.06 -13.71 -6.89
CA PRO A 113 5.23 -12.52 -6.78
C PRO A 113 4.95 -12.13 -5.33
N PHE A 114 5.13 -10.86 -5.00
CA PHE A 114 4.82 -10.28 -3.69
C PHE A 114 4.33 -8.83 -3.87
N PHE A 115 3.81 -8.20 -2.82
CA PHE A 115 3.43 -6.79 -2.90
C PHE A 115 3.77 -5.98 -1.65
N LEU A 116 4.04 -4.69 -1.86
CA LEU A 116 4.06 -3.68 -0.81
C LEU A 116 2.82 -2.81 -0.93
N LYS A 117 2.08 -2.66 0.17
CA LYS A 117 0.93 -1.79 0.28
C LYS A 117 1.30 -0.57 1.12
N PHE A 118 1.09 0.63 0.60
CA PHE A 118 1.28 1.89 1.31
C PHE A 118 -0.04 2.64 1.46
N CYS A 119 -0.32 3.09 2.67
CA CYS A 119 -1.36 4.09 2.92
C CYS A 119 -0.90 5.45 2.36
N SER A 120 -1.75 6.15 1.60
CA SER A 120 -1.44 7.52 1.13
C SER A 120 -1.50 8.56 2.25
N TYR A 121 -2.21 8.29 3.34
CA TYR A 121 -2.34 9.22 4.46
C TYR A 121 -1.22 9.01 5.50
N PHE A 122 -0.64 10.10 5.98
CA PHE A 122 0.38 10.11 7.04
C PHE A 122 -0.08 9.32 8.28
N PRO A 123 0.73 8.42 8.87
CA PRO A 123 2.19 8.27 8.72
C PRO A 123 2.61 7.25 7.64
N TYR A 124 1.80 7.06 6.58
CA TYR A 124 2.13 6.20 5.44
C TYR A 124 2.39 4.74 5.80
N ASN A 125 1.58 4.20 6.73
CA ASN A 125 1.69 2.80 7.14
C ASN A 125 1.81 1.87 5.93
N ALA A 126 2.85 1.03 5.96
CA ALA A 126 3.17 0.11 4.90
C ALA A 126 2.99 -1.35 5.36
N LYS A 127 2.61 -2.23 4.43
CA LYS A 127 2.54 -3.67 4.64
C LYS A 127 3.25 -4.39 3.52
N LEU A 128 4.22 -5.22 3.88
CA LEU A 128 4.84 -6.20 2.97
C LEU A 128 4.06 -7.51 3.06
N CYS A 129 3.64 -8.03 1.92
CA CYS A 129 2.93 -9.29 1.82
C CYS A 129 3.70 -10.23 0.89
N ILE A 130 4.20 -11.33 1.46
CA ILE A 130 4.90 -12.41 0.74
C ILE A 130 4.07 -13.69 0.89
N ASN A 131 3.92 -14.45 -0.20
CA ASN A 131 3.23 -15.74 -0.17
C ASN A 131 4.26 -16.87 0.03
N GLY A 132 4.21 -17.55 1.18
CA GLY A 132 5.11 -18.67 1.48
C GLY A 132 4.96 -19.86 0.53
N ASN A 133 3.76 -20.07 -0.04
CA ASN A 133 3.55 -21.11 -1.04
C ASN A 133 4.30 -20.78 -2.33
N HIS A 134 4.25 -19.53 -2.79
CA HIS A 134 5.00 -19.11 -3.97
C HIS A 134 6.50 -19.28 -3.77
N TRP A 135 7.01 -18.94 -2.59
CA TRP A 135 8.41 -19.19 -2.23
C TRP A 135 8.76 -20.67 -2.33
N ALA A 136 8.00 -21.55 -1.68
CA ALA A 136 8.30 -22.98 -1.70
C ALA A 136 8.15 -23.58 -3.12
N GLN A 137 7.26 -23.06 -3.98
CA GLN A 137 7.12 -23.48 -5.38
C GLN A 137 8.36 -23.07 -6.17
N ARG A 138 8.89 -21.86 -5.91
CA ARG A 138 10.16 -21.40 -6.49
C ARG A 138 11.34 -22.24 -6.04
N GLN A 139 11.41 -22.64 -4.78
CA GLN A 139 12.49 -23.50 -4.29
C GLN A 139 12.40 -24.91 -4.90
N ALA A 140 11.21 -25.50 -4.97
CA ALA A 140 10.98 -26.79 -5.64
C ALA A 140 11.38 -26.73 -7.11
N ALA A 141 10.99 -25.68 -7.83
CA ALA A 141 11.38 -25.47 -9.23
C ALA A 141 12.91 -25.36 -9.40
N LYS A 142 13.59 -24.63 -8.50
CA LYS A 142 15.07 -24.52 -8.50
C LYS A 142 15.76 -25.85 -8.22
N ALA A 143 15.16 -26.67 -7.36
CA ALA A 143 15.65 -28.01 -7.04
C ALA A 143 15.30 -29.06 -8.12
N GLY A 144 14.57 -28.69 -9.18
CA GLY A 144 14.10 -29.61 -10.22
C GLY A 144 13.02 -30.58 -9.74
N THR A 145 12.37 -30.29 -8.60
CA THR A 145 11.31 -31.12 -8.03
C THR A 145 9.98 -30.85 -8.74
N GLY A 146 9.34 -31.89 -9.25
CA GLY A 146 8.02 -31.78 -9.87
C GLY A 146 6.94 -31.51 -8.82
N PHE A 147 6.16 -30.44 -9.00
CA PHE A 147 5.01 -30.12 -8.17
C PHE A 147 3.81 -29.70 -9.03
N THR A 148 2.62 -29.83 -8.48
CA THR A 148 1.38 -29.30 -9.09
C THR A 148 0.96 -28.06 -8.34
N GLU A 149 0.91 -26.91 -9.04
CA GLU A 149 0.43 -25.64 -8.50
C GLU A 149 -1.05 -25.75 -8.09
N LEU A 150 -1.36 -25.33 -6.87
CA LEU A 150 -2.71 -24.99 -6.42
C LEU A 150 -2.76 -23.51 -6.07
N ASP A 151 -3.92 -22.87 -6.25
CA ASP A 151 -4.17 -21.43 -6.08
C ASP A 151 -3.70 -20.89 -4.72
N ASN A 152 -3.59 -21.76 -3.68
CA ASN A 152 -2.99 -21.46 -2.38
C ASN A 152 -2.38 -22.72 -1.71
N GLY A 153 -1.57 -23.52 -2.41
CA GLY A 153 -0.88 -24.64 -1.74
C GLY A 153 -0.07 -25.59 -2.62
N PHE A 154 0.46 -26.63 -1.98
CA PHE A 154 1.10 -27.78 -2.63
C PHE A 154 0.18 -28.99 -2.57
N ARG A 155 -0.04 -29.66 -3.70
CA ARG A 155 -0.81 -30.91 -3.71
C ARG A 155 0.05 -32.14 -3.45
N ARG A 156 1.31 -32.15 -3.94
CA ARG A 156 2.25 -33.29 -3.83
C ARG A 156 3.64 -32.86 -4.29
N CYS A 157 4.69 -33.22 -3.54
CA CYS A 157 6.06 -33.32 -4.06
C CYS A 157 6.31 -34.78 -4.45
N ARG A 158 7.00 -35.00 -5.57
CA ARG A 158 7.55 -36.30 -5.98
C ARG A 158 9.06 -36.23 -5.99
#